data_AF-A0A9K3HTB4-F1
#
_entry.id   AF-A0A9K3HTB4-F1
#
_cell.length_a   1.000
_cell.length_b   1.000
_cell.length_c   1.000
_cell.angle_alpha   90.00
_cell.angle_beta   90.00
_cell.angle_gamma   90.00
#
_symmetry.space_group_name_H-M   'P 1'
#
loop_
_entity.id
_entity.type
_entity.pdbx_description
1 polymer ?
#
loop_
_entity_poly.entity_id
_entity_poly.type
_entity_poly.pdbx_seq_one_letter_code
_entity_poly.pdbx_strand_id
1 'polypeptide(L)' 'MYAVLQVIPPDQARKIYQALKAKGLPVALVEYEGEQHGFRKAKNIKFTLEQQMVFFAHLVGHFKVADEIEIVPIKFDNFD' A
#
# COMPACT_ATOMS: atom_id res chain seq x y z
N MET A 1 -12.93 -11.29 13.76
CA MET A 1 -13.94 -11.38 12.67
C MET A 1 -13.34 -10.66 11.47
N TYR A 2 -12.54 -11.35 10.67
CA TYR A 2 -11.68 -10.70 9.66
C TYR A 2 -12.40 -10.59 8.31
N ALA A 3 -12.33 -9.38 7.74
CA ALA A 3 -12.98 -9.02 6.49
C ALA A 3 -12.55 -9.93 5.33
N VAL A 4 -13.53 -10.30 4.52
CA VAL A 4 -13.45 -11.38 3.55
C VAL A 4 -12.75 -10.88 2.28
N LEU A 5 -11.49 -11.29 2.06
CA LEU A 5 -10.94 -11.33 0.70
C LEU A 5 -11.38 -12.63 0.05
N GLN A 6 -12.61 -12.65 -0.49
CA GLN A 6 -13.30 -13.89 -0.91
C GLN A 6 -12.64 -14.63 -2.08
N VAL A 7 -11.74 -13.95 -2.80
CA VAL A 7 -11.02 -14.47 -3.99
C VAL A 7 -9.54 -14.71 -3.71
N ILE A 8 -8.92 -13.96 -2.77
CA ILE A 8 -7.47 -14.02 -2.50
C ILE A 8 -7.23 -13.82 -0.99
N PRO A 9 -6.78 -14.82 -0.21
CA PRO A 9 -6.61 -14.68 1.24
C PRO A 9 -5.67 -13.53 1.67
N PRO A 10 -5.93 -12.81 2.80
CA PRO A 10 -5.09 -11.68 3.24
C PRO A 10 -3.64 -12.08 3.53
N ASP A 11 -3.46 -13.32 3.99
CA ASP A 11 -2.17 -13.91 4.28
C ASP A 11 -1.25 -13.97 3.04
N GLN A 12 -1.82 -14.03 1.83
CA GLN A 12 -1.02 -14.02 0.60
C GLN A 12 -0.29 -12.69 0.41
N ALA A 13 -0.97 -11.57 0.63
CA ALA A 13 -0.34 -10.24 0.55
C ALA A 13 0.75 -10.07 1.63
N ARG A 14 0.48 -10.56 2.85
CA ARG A 14 1.46 -10.54 3.95
C ARG A 14 2.72 -11.35 3.62
N LYS A 15 2.56 -12.55 3.06
CA LYS A 15 3.69 -13.39 2.60
C LYS A 15 4.55 -12.70 1.56
N ILE A 16 3.92 -12.06 0.57
CA ILE A 16 4.63 -11.29 -0.46
C ILE A 16 5.39 -10.12 0.17
N TYR A 17 4.73 -9.34 1.04
CA TYR A 17 5.36 -8.25 1.77
C TYR A 17 6.60 -8.69 2.55
N GLN A 18 6.49 -9.76 3.35
CA GLN A 18 7.62 -10.27 4.13
C GLN A 18 8.76 -10.75 3.23
N ALA A 19 8.46 -11.44 2.12
CA ALA A 19 9.46 -11.91 1.18
C ALA A 19 10.20 -10.76 0.48
N LEU A 20 9.49 -9.72 0.05
CA LEU A 20 10.10 -8.53 -0.57
C LEU A 20 10.93 -7.73 0.45
N LYS A 21 10.39 -7.56 1.66
CA LYS A 21 11.08 -6.88 2.75
C LYS A 21 12.38 -7.57 3.12
N ALA A 22 12.36 -8.89 3.29
CA ALA A 22 13.55 -9.69 3.61
C ALA A 22 14.62 -9.65 2.50
N LYS A 23 14.22 -9.40 1.25
CA LYS A 23 15.13 -9.22 0.11
C LYS A 23 15.72 -7.81 -0.01
N GLY A 24 15.37 -6.89 0.89
CA GLY A 24 15.83 -5.50 0.81
C GLY A 24 15.15 -4.71 -0.30
N LEU A 25 14.00 -5.17 -0.82
CA LEU A 25 13.29 -4.47 -1.89
C LEU A 25 12.31 -3.43 -1.32
N PRO A 26 12.16 -2.26 -1.98
CA PRO A 26 11.15 -1.26 -1.65
C PRO A 26 9.76 -1.88 -1.60
N VAL A 27 9.10 -1.82 -0.44
CA VAL A 27 7.77 -2.41 -0.28
C VAL A 27 6.97 -1.71 0.81
N ALA A 28 5.64 -1.69 0.63
CA ALA A 28 4.70 -1.26 1.65
C ALA A 28 3.49 -2.21 1.69
N LEU A 29 2.89 -2.36 2.87
CA LEU A 29 1.66 -3.11 3.07
C LEU A 29 0.61 -2.21 3.70
N VAL A 30 -0.57 -2.14 3.07
CA VAL A 30 -1.74 -1.42 3.60
C VAL A 30 -2.89 -2.39 3.71
N GLU A 31 -3.53 -2.44 4.87
CA GLU A 31 -4.67 -3.29 5.14
C GLU A 31 -5.89 -2.43 5.51
N TYR A 32 -7.04 -2.70 4.90
CA TYR A 32 -8.28 -1.96 5.16
C TYR A 32 -9.31 -2.86 5.83
N GLU A 33 -9.65 -2.53 7.08
CA GLU A 33 -10.70 -3.25 7.79
C GLU A 33 -12.09 -2.97 7.18
N GLY A 34 -12.88 -4.04 7.02
CA GLY A 34 -14.23 -3.97 6.48
C GLY A 34 -14.29 -3.57 5.00
N GLU A 35 -13.21 -3.78 4.25
CA GLU A 35 -13.21 -3.83 2.78
C GLU A 35 -13.09 -5.28 2.30
N GLN A 36 -13.55 -5.55 1.08
CA GLN A 36 -13.44 -6.85 0.42
C GLN A 36 -12.57 -6.75 -0.84
N HIS A 37 -12.68 -7.71 -1.76
CA HIS A 37 -12.03 -7.64 -3.07
C HIS A 37 -12.63 -6.50 -3.92
N GLY A 38 -11.83 -5.47 -4.17
CA GLY A 38 -12.27 -4.21 -4.75
C GLY A 38 -12.80 -3.25 -3.67
N PHE A 39 -12.05 -2.17 -3.41
CA PHE A 39 -12.42 -1.17 -2.41
C PHE A 39 -13.70 -0.44 -2.81
N ARG A 40 -14.58 -0.19 -1.84
CA ARG A 40 -15.85 0.53 -2.05
C ARG A 40 -15.92 1.86 -1.32
N LYS A 41 -15.23 2.02 -0.20
CA LYS A 41 -15.22 3.30 0.53
C LYS A 41 -14.34 4.27 -0.24
N ALA A 42 -14.93 5.40 -0.67
CA ALA A 42 -14.22 6.44 -1.43
C ALA A 42 -12.91 6.89 -0.76
N LYS A 43 -12.89 6.98 0.57
CA LYS A 43 -11.68 7.29 1.35
C LYS A 43 -10.53 6.30 1.13
N ASN A 44 -10.83 5.00 1.04
CA ASN A 44 -9.82 3.96 0.88
C ASN A 44 -9.32 3.90 -0.57
N ILE A 45 -10.20 4.18 -1.54
CA ILE A 45 -9.84 4.32 -2.95
C ILE A 45 -8.89 5.52 -3.13
N LYS A 46 -9.30 6.71 -2.67
CA LYS A 46 -8.50 7.94 -2.74
C LYS A 46 -7.13 7.73 -2.08
N PHE A 47 -7.13 7.25 -0.84
CA PHE A 47 -5.89 6.96 -0.13
C PHE A 47 -5.02 5.98 -0.92
N THR A 48 -5.53 4.83 -1.37
CA THR A 48 -4.73 3.87 -2.15
C THR A 48 -4.09 4.49 -3.39
N LEU A 49 -4.83 5.30 -4.15
CA LEU A 49 -4.32 5.94 -5.36
C LEU A 49 -3.23 6.98 -5.05
N GLU A 50 -3.43 7.80 -4.01
CA GLU A 50 -2.43 8.78 -3.56
C GLU A 50 -1.13 8.09 -3.13
N GLN A 51 -1.23 6.96 -2.43
CA GLN A 51 -0.07 6.20 -1.97
C GLN A 51 0.66 5.50 -3.12
N GLN A 52 -0.06 4.96 -4.11
CA GLN A 52 0.54 4.42 -5.32
C GLN A 52 1.29 5.50 -6.09
N MET A 53 0.70 6.69 -6.22
CA MET A 53 1.37 7.83 -6.84
C MET A 53 2.66 8.19 -6.12
N VAL A 54 2.63 8.31 -4.79
CA VAL A 54 3.83 8.58 -3.97
C VAL A 54 4.89 7.50 -4.17
N PHE A 55 4.52 6.22 -4.10
CA PHE A 55 5.45 5.11 -4.30
C PHE A 55 6.13 5.16 -5.67
N PHE A 56 5.36 5.35 -6.76
CA PHE A 56 5.91 5.43 -8.11
C PHE A 56 6.71 6.71 -8.37
N ALA A 57 6.27 7.86 -7.86
CA ALA A 57 7.00 9.11 -8.01
C ALA A 57 8.41 9.03 -7.42
N HIS A 58 8.55 8.42 -6.25
CA HIS A 58 9.86 8.24 -5.61
C HIS A 58 10.66 7.10 -6.24
N LEU A 59 10.06 5.93 -6.44
CA LEU A 59 10.78 4.74 -6.91
C LEU A 59 11.18 4.80 -8.38
N VAL A 60 10.29 5.30 -9.25
CA VAL A 60 10.49 5.32 -10.71
C VAL A 60 10.81 6.73 -11.21
N GLY A 61 10.11 7.73 -10.68
CA GLY A 61 10.27 9.12 -11.10
C GLY A 61 11.48 9.83 -10.49
N HIS A 62 11.97 9.36 -9.35
CA HIS A 62 13.00 10.03 -8.55
C HIS A 62 12.67 11.49 -8.20
N PHE A 63 11.39 11.78 -7.95
CA PHE A 63 10.95 13.11 -7.52
C PHE A 63 9.93 13.04 -6.38
N LYS A 64 9.85 14.14 -5.62
CA LYS A 64 8.84 14.32 -4.57
C LYS A 64 7.57 14.88 -5.18
N VAL A 65 6.42 14.31 -4.84
CA VAL A 65 5.10 14.85 -5.23
C VAL A 65 4.91 16.28 -4.70
N ALA A 66 4.25 17.13 -5.48
CA ALA A 66 4.15 18.56 -5.19
C ALA A 66 3.28 18.88 -3.98
N ASP A 67 2.17 18.16 -3.82
CA ASP A 67 1.25 18.38 -2.71
C ASP A 67 1.82 17.78 -1.42
N GLU A 68 1.75 18.55 -0.33
CA GLU A 68 1.71 17.98 1.03
C GLU A 68 0.36 17.30 1.18
N ILE A 69 0.20 16.16 0.51
CA ILE A 69 -0.97 15.33 0.72
C ILE A 69 -0.93 15.00 2.23
N GLU A 70 -1.98 15.35 2.98
CA GLU A 70 -2.17 15.02 4.40
C GLU A 70 -2.25 13.50 4.56
N ILE A 71 -1.13 12.85 4.34
CA ILE A 71 -0.95 11.42 4.35
C ILE A 71 -0.37 11.10 5.71
N VAL A 72 -1.06 10.27 6.48
CA VAL A 72 -0.37 9.47 7.49
C VAL A 72 0.67 8.65 6.71
N PRO A 73 1.98 8.91 6.87
CA PRO A 73 2.98 8.30 6.01
C PRO A 73 2.83 6.79 6.10
N ILE A 74 2.53 6.15 4.96
CA ILE A 74 2.76 4.73 4.87
C ILE A 74 4.23 4.51 5.17
N LYS A 75 4.47 3.60 6.10
CA LYS A 75 5.82 3.10 6.31
C LYS A 75 6.23 2.30 5.07
N PHE A 76 7.08 2.91 4.26
CA PHE A 76 7.82 2.18 3.24
C PHE A 76 9.02 1.51 3.91
N ASP A 77 9.17 0.20 3.70
CA ASP A 77 10.37 -0.53 4.12
C ASP A 77 11.34 -0.59 2.95
N ASN A 78 12.65 -0.51 3.27
CA ASN A 78 13.75 -0.54 2.30
C ASN A 78 13.63 0.54 1.21
N PHE A 79 13.27 1.76 1.61
CA PHE A 79 12.99 2.88 0.71
C PHE A 79 14.13 3.92 0.68
N ASP A 80 15.34 3.51 1.09
CA ASP A 80 16.56 4.31 1.19
C ASP A 80 17.60 3.91 0.13
#